data_AF-A0A8S3GK31-F1
#
_entry.id   AF-A0A8S3GK31-F1
#
_cell.length_a   1.000
_cell.length_b   1.000
_cell.length_c   1.000
_cell.angle_alpha   90.00
_cell.angle_beta   90.00
_cell.angle_gamma   90.00
#
_symmetry.space_group_name_H-M   'P 1'
#
loop_
_entity.id
_entity.type
_entity.pdbx_description
1 polymer ?
#
loop_
_entity_poly.entity_id
_entity_poly.type
_entity_poly.pdbx_seq_one_letter_code
_entity_poly.pdbx_strand_id
1 'polypeptide(L)'
;MERQSTTFILMKIIRDLNFNTNTEAREQQRRFVNERFQRSNTKIDHCIKSSAADLTELITNFSDIYTSIEQSKNRVQNVRERLRECKNLLLLKRQDIRKLWLLTSEQNALVKIYQNIDELKHVPLRLQFYLNKHLYIHASLLLLKAKEHQELRLINALSDIDTQLKDERVSLEHQLRSELINQLFEKPCRDILGNKNVSSSTNSTLLTNKNDHNYLSRI
;
A
#
# COMPACT_ATOMS: atom_id res chain seq x y z
N MET A 1 62.18 -60.73 -8.95
CA MET A 1 63.37 -61.57 -9.25
C MET A 1 64.71 -60.80 -9.08
N GLU A 2 64.77 -59.70 -8.33
CA GLU A 2 65.98 -58.86 -8.28
C GLU A 2 66.85 -59.03 -7.02
N ARG A 3 66.31 -59.58 -5.93
CA ARG A 3 67.01 -59.64 -4.63
C ARG A 3 68.27 -60.51 -4.64
N GLN A 4 68.32 -61.60 -5.39
CA GLN A 4 69.52 -62.46 -5.46
C GLN A 4 70.68 -61.77 -6.20
N SER A 5 70.38 -60.91 -7.17
CA SER A 5 71.39 -60.19 -7.96
C SER A 5 72.08 -59.09 -7.14
N THR A 6 71.32 -58.36 -6.31
CA THR A 6 71.87 -57.35 -5.39
C THR A 6 72.74 -57.97 -4.30
N THR A 7 72.33 -59.10 -3.72
CA THR A 7 73.11 -59.79 -2.68
C THR A 7 74.39 -60.38 -3.27
N PHE A 8 74.34 -60.90 -4.50
CA PHE A 8 75.51 -61.37 -5.23
C PHE A 8 76.51 -60.23 -5.53
N ILE A 9 76.04 -59.07 -5.99
CA ILE A 9 76.86 -57.88 -6.20
C ILE A 9 77.50 -57.41 -4.89
N LEU A 10 76.73 -57.37 -3.80
CA LEU A 10 77.22 -56.98 -2.48
C LEU A 10 78.29 -57.97 -1.97
N MET A 11 78.05 -59.27 -2.13
CA MET A 11 78.97 -60.32 -1.73
C MET A 11 80.27 -60.30 -2.56
N LYS A 12 80.18 -59.97 -3.85
CA LYS A 12 81.34 -59.74 -4.74
C LYS A 12 82.15 -58.52 -4.29
N ILE A 13 81.48 -57.41 -3.97
CA ILE A 13 82.12 -56.19 -3.47
C ILE A 13 82.83 -56.44 -2.12
N ILE A 14 82.19 -57.15 -1.20
CA ILE A 14 82.77 -57.51 0.11
C ILE A 14 84.01 -58.41 -0.08
N ARG A 15 83.93 -59.38 -0.98
CA ARG A 15 85.05 -60.26 -1.31
C ARG A 15 86.22 -59.48 -1.93
N ASP A 16 85.95 -58.61 -2.89
CA ASP A 16 86.99 -57.84 -3.60
C ASP A 16 87.63 -56.76 -2.70
N LEU A 17 86.88 -56.17 -1.76
CA LEU A 17 87.42 -55.20 -0.79
C LEU A 17 88.28 -55.86 0.30
N ASN A 18 87.97 -57.10 0.69
CA ASN A 18 88.60 -57.77 1.84
C ASN A 18 89.77 -58.71 1.44
N PHE A 19 89.69 -59.37 0.28
CA PHE A 19 90.68 -60.39 -0.14
C PHE A 19 91.68 -59.94 -1.21
N ASN A 20 91.47 -58.80 -1.87
CA ASN A 20 92.36 -58.36 -2.95
C ASN A 20 93.62 -57.70 -2.37
N THR A 21 94.80 -58.25 -2.64
CA THR A 21 96.11 -57.76 -2.13
C THR A 21 96.59 -56.48 -2.83
N ASN A 22 95.98 -56.11 -3.95
CA ASN A 22 96.29 -54.89 -4.70
C ASN A 22 95.57 -53.67 -4.08
N THR A 23 96.34 -52.77 -3.47
CA THR A 23 95.85 -51.56 -2.78
C THR A 23 95.12 -50.60 -3.72
N GLU A 24 95.59 -50.47 -4.96
CA GLU A 24 95.02 -49.55 -5.95
C GLU A 24 93.64 -50.00 -6.45
N ALA A 25 93.47 -51.31 -6.71
CA ALA A 25 92.18 -51.88 -7.09
C ALA A 25 91.13 -51.73 -5.98
N ARG A 26 91.54 -51.88 -4.71
CA ARG A 26 90.68 -51.68 -3.54
C ARG A 26 90.24 -50.23 -3.39
N GLU A 27 91.16 -49.28 -3.59
CA GLU A 27 90.89 -47.84 -3.55
C GLU A 27 89.89 -47.44 -4.65
N GLN A 28 90.07 -47.96 -5.87
CA GLN A 28 89.15 -47.72 -7.00
C GLN A 28 87.75 -48.27 -6.71
N GLN A 29 87.64 -49.48 -6.17
CA GLN A 29 86.36 -50.11 -5.85
C GLN A 29 85.66 -49.41 -4.68
N ARG A 30 86.43 -48.93 -3.68
CA ARG A 30 85.93 -48.08 -2.59
C ARG A 30 85.40 -46.74 -3.11
N ARG A 31 86.11 -46.09 -4.04
CA ARG A 31 85.66 -44.84 -4.70
C ARG A 31 84.38 -45.07 -5.50
N PHE A 32 84.29 -46.15 -6.26
CA PHE A 32 83.09 -46.50 -7.03
C PHE A 32 81.85 -46.70 -6.14
N VAL A 33 81.99 -47.41 -5.02
CA VAL A 33 80.89 -47.60 -4.06
C VAL A 33 80.52 -46.28 -3.39
N ASN A 34 81.50 -45.50 -2.96
CA ASN A 34 81.25 -44.20 -2.31
C ASN A 34 80.53 -43.23 -3.25
N GLU A 35 80.94 -43.19 -4.52
CA GLU A 35 80.29 -42.37 -5.54
C GLU A 35 78.85 -42.82 -5.80
N ARG A 36 78.61 -44.13 -5.88
CA ARG A 36 77.26 -44.69 -6.06
C ARG A 36 76.37 -44.45 -4.85
N PHE A 37 76.94 -44.54 -3.64
CA PHE A 37 76.25 -44.24 -2.39
C PHE A 37 75.87 -42.75 -2.31
N GLN A 38 76.83 -41.86 -2.58
CA GLN A 38 76.60 -40.42 -2.64
C GLN A 38 75.50 -40.07 -3.66
N ARG A 39 75.57 -40.63 -4.88
CA ARG A 39 74.53 -40.44 -5.90
C ARG A 39 73.15 -40.96 -5.48
N SER A 40 73.09 -42.04 -4.70
CA SER A 40 71.82 -42.54 -4.17
C SER A 40 71.29 -41.64 -3.06
N ASN A 41 72.18 -41.17 -2.18
CA ASN A 41 71.81 -40.33 -1.05
C ASN A 41 71.28 -38.97 -1.52
N THR A 42 71.93 -38.36 -2.51
CA THR A 42 71.46 -37.08 -3.10
C THR A 42 70.11 -37.23 -3.80
N LYS A 43 69.87 -38.36 -4.48
CA LYS A 43 68.55 -38.66 -5.08
C LYS A 43 67.46 -38.81 -4.02
N ILE A 44 67.76 -39.52 -2.92
CA ILE A 44 66.83 -39.71 -1.81
C ILE A 44 66.54 -38.36 -1.15
N ASP A 45 67.57 -37.56 -0.84
CA ASP A 45 67.40 -36.22 -0.25
C ASP A 45 66.58 -35.30 -1.14
N HIS A 46 66.80 -35.34 -2.46
CA HIS A 46 65.98 -34.56 -3.38
C HIS A 46 64.52 -35.03 -3.37
N CYS A 47 64.28 -36.34 -3.40
CA CYS A 47 62.93 -36.90 -3.39
C CYS A 47 62.19 -36.55 -2.08
N ILE A 48 62.88 -36.62 -0.94
CA ILE A 48 62.33 -36.23 0.37
C ILE A 48 62.00 -34.74 0.40
N LYS A 49 62.90 -33.87 -0.07
CA LYS A 49 62.66 -32.42 -0.11
C LYS A 49 61.50 -32.05 -1.03
N SER A 50 61.40 -32.68 -2.20
CA SER A 50 60.29 -32.49 -3.13
C SER A 50 58.97 -32.91 -2.48
N SER A 51 58.92 -34.12 -1.93
CA SER A 51 57.71 -34.63 -1.30
C SER A 51 57.28 -33.80 -0.08
N ALA A 52 58.23 -33.30 0.70
CA ALA A 52 57.94 -32.39 1.82
C ALA A 52 57.40 -31.03 1.35
N ALA A 53 57.93 -30.49 0.25
CA ALA A 53 57.42 -29.27 -0.36
C ALA A 53 55.99 -29.46 -0.88
N ASP A 54 55.74 -30.55 -1.61
CA ASP A 54 54.41 -30.91 -2.14
C ASP A 54 53.38 -31.09 -1.00
N LEU A 55 53.77 -31.74 0.10
CA LEU A 55 52.90 -31.88 1.27
C LEU A 55 52.61 -30.54 1.96
N THR A 56 53.58 -29.64 2.01
CA THR A 56 53.38 -28.31 2.60
C THR A 56 52.43 -27.49 1.75
N GLU A 57 52.59 -27.51 0.42
CA GLU A 57 51.68 -26.86 -0.53
C GLU A 57 50.27 -27.44 -0.45
N LEU A 58 50.15 -28.76 -0.33
CA LEU A 58 48.88 -29.43 -0.16
C LEU A 58 48.17 -28.95 1.12
N ILE A 59 48.90 -28.85 2.24
CA ILE A 59 48.35 -28.36 3.51
C ILE A 59 47.91 -26.91 3.41
N THR A 60 48.70 -26.03 2.77
CA THR A 60 48.31 -24.62 2.60
C THR A 60 47.06 -24.51 1.73
N ASN A 61 47.01 -25.24 0.62
CA ASN A 61 45.83 -25.25 -0.27
C ASN A 61 44.59 -25.78 0.45
N PHE A 62 44.71 -26.84 1.26
CA PHE A 62 43.59 -27.34 2.06
C PHE A 62 43.14 -26.35 3.13
N SER A 63 44.09 -25.64 3.77
CA SER A 63 43.76 -24.58 4.73
C SER A 63 43.01 -23.42 4.07
N ASP A 64 43.44 -23.01 2.88
CA ASP A 64 42.77 -21.95 2.11
C ASP A 64 41.37 -22.38 1.65
N ILE A 65 41.22 -23.62 1.19
CA ILE A 65 39.90 -24.18 0.85
C ILE A 65 39.01 -24.24 2.09
N TYR A 66 39.54 -24.69 3.23
CA TYR A 66 38.79 -24.78 4.48
C TYR A 66 38.31 -23.39 4.96
N THR A 67 39.19 -22.39 4.93
CA THR A 67 38.83 -21.02 5.30
C THR A 67 37.80 -20.41 4.34
N SER A 68 37.94 -20.65 3.04
CA SER A 68 36.96 -20.22 2.03
C SER A 68 35.59 -20.86 2.24
N ILE A 69 35.54 -22.16 2.56
CA ILE A 69 34.29 -22.87 2.89
C ILE A 69 33.66 -22.29 4.16
N GLU A 70 34.45 -22.06 5.21
CA GLU A 70 33.94 -21.53 6.46
C GLU A 70 33.45 -20.08 6.31
N GLN A 71 34.15 -19.25 5.52
CA GLN A 71 33.67 -17.92 5.16
C GLN A 71 32.36 -17.98 4.38
N SER A 72 32.25 -18.87 3.39
CA SER A 72 31.02 -19.06 2.61
C SER A 72 29.85 -19.46 3.51
N LYS A 73 30.05 -20.41 4.41
CA LYS A 73 29.06 -20.83 5.40
C LYS A 73 28.61 -19.69 6.30
N ASN A 74 29.53 -18.91 6.83
CA ASN A 74 29.22 -17.73 7.65
C ASN A 74 28.46 -16.66 6.85
N ARG A 75 28.81 -16.42 5.58
CA ARG A 75 28.08 -15.51 4.70
C ARG A 75 26.64 -15.97 4.48
N VAL A 76 26.43 -17.26 4.20
CA VAL A 76 25.09 -17.84 4.04
C VAL A 76 24.27 -17.69 5.32
N GLN A 77 24.88 -17.93 6.48
CA GLN A 77 24.20 -17.80 7.76
C GLN A 77 23.78 -16.34 8.04
N ASN A 78 24.68 -15.38 7.81
CA ASN A 78 24.39 -13.95 7.97
C ASN A 78 23.29 -13.49 7.00
N VAL A 79 23.33 -13.90 5.73
CA VAL A 79 22.27 -13.59 4.76
C VAL A 79 20.93 -14.18 5.21
N ARG A 80 20.91 -15.41 5.74
CA ARG A 80 19.70 -16.04 6.25
C ARG A 80 19.12 -15.30 7.47
N GLU A 81 19.96 -14.82 8.37
CA GLU A 81 19.56 -14.02 9.53
C GLU A 81 18.99 -12.67 9.08
N ARG A 82 19.68 -11.95 8.19
CA ARG A 82 19.18 -10.69 7.60
C ARG A 82 17.84 -10.88 6.88
N LEU A 83 17.68 -11.95 6.11
CA LEU A 83 16.41 -12.24 5.43
C LEU A 83 15.28 -12.48 6.44
N ARG A 84 15.59 -13.15 7.56
CA ARG A 84 14.62 -13.37 8.65
C ARG A 84 14.22 -12.06 9.32
N GLU A 85 15.17 -11.17 9.57
CA GLU A 85 14.90 -9.82 10.10
C GLU A 85 14.04 -9.00 9.12
N CYS A 86 14.41 -8.98 7.84
CA CYS A 86 13.62 -8.32 6.80
C CYS A 86 12.19 -8.88 6.73
N LYS A 87 12.03 -10.21 6.80
CA LYS A 87 10.71 -10.84 6.86
C LYS A 87 9.89 -10.34 8.05
N ASN A 88 10.49 -10.28 9.23
CA ASN A 88 9.80 -9.79 10.43
C ASN A 88 9.40 -8.32 10.30
N LEU A 89 10.30 -7.47 9.77
CA LEU A 89 10.02 -6.06 9.54
C LEU A 89 8.88 -5.88 8.53
N LEU A 90 8.88 -6.65 7.43
CA LEU A 90 7.79 -6.63 6.44
C LEU A 90 6.47 -7.08 7.06
N LEU A 91 6.47 -8.09 7.93
CA LEU A 91 5.27 -8.54 8.62
C LEU A 91 4.71 -7.45 9.54
N LEU A 92 5.57 -6.76 10.30
CA LEU A 92 5.18 -5.65 11.14
C LEU A 92 4.59 -4.50 10.30
N LYS A 93 5.29 -4.09 9.23
CA LYS A 93 4.80 -3.04 8.32
C LYS A 93 3.46 -3.40 7.69
N ARG A 94 3.26 -4.66 7.32
CA ARG A 94 1.97 -5.14 6.81
C ARG A 94 0.86 -5.01 7.85
N GLN A 95 1.14 -5.32 9.12
CA GLN A 95 0.17 -5.16 10.21
C GLN A 95 -0.16 -3.68 10.45
N ASP A 96 0.84 -2.79 10.42
CA ASP A 96 0.64 -1.34 10.55
C ASP A 96 -0.27 -0.80 9.44
N ILE A 97 -0.01 -1.18 8.19
CA ILE A 97 -0.84 -0.77 7.04
C ILE A 97 -2.27 -1.27 7.21
N ARG A 98 -2.46 -2.51 7.67
CA ARG A 98 -3.80 -3.08 7.91
C ARG A 98 -4.54 -2.31 9.00
N LYS A 99 -3.84 -1.93 10.08
CA LYS A 99 -4.41 -1.12 11.17
C LYS A 99 -4.81 0.27 10.67
N LEU A 100 -3.92 0.93 9.92
CA LEU A 100 -4.19 2.23 9.32
C LEU A 100 -5.39 2.17 8.35
N TRP A 101 -5.46 1.14 7.51
CA TRP A 101 -6.57 0.96 6.59
C TRP A 101 -7.91 0.80 7.33
N LEU A 102 -7.94 0.03 8.42
CA LEU A 102 -9.14 -0.14 9.22
C LEU A 102 -9.57 1.18 9.87
N LEU A 103 -8.62 1.93 10.44
CA LEU A 103 -8.87 3.25 11.01
C LEU A 103 -9.40 4.24 9.94
N THR A 104 -8.78 4.27 8.77
CA THR A 104 -9.22 5.12 7.65
C THR A 104 -10.62 4.72 7.17
N SER A 105 -10.94 3.43 7.14
CA SER A 105 -12.28 2.95 6.78
C SER A 105 -13.34 3.42 7.77
N GLU A 106 -13.06 3.30 9.08
CA GLU A 106 -13.92 3.80 10.15
C GLU A 106 -14.08 5.32 10.08
N GLN A 107 -12.98 6.06 9.89
CA GLN A 107 -13.00 7.50 9.74
C GLN A 107 -13.81 7.94 8.52
N ASN A 108 -13.70 7.24 7.39
CA ASN A 108 -14.51 7.51 6.20
C ASN A 108 -16.00 7.28 6.45
N ALA A 109 -16.36 6.25 7.22
CA ALA A 109 -17.74 6.02 7.61
C ALA A 109 -18.27 7.17 8.50
N LEU A 110 -17.46 7.62 9.47
CA LEU A 110 -17.79 8.79 10.28
C LEU A 110 -17.94 10.06 9.45
N VAL A 111 -17.04 10.31 8.50
CA VAL A 111 -17.12 11.49 7.59
C VAL A 111 -18.41 11.46 6.79
N LYS A 112 -18.84 10.30 6.27
CA LYS A 112 -20.13 10.18 5.57
C LYS A 112 -21.31 10.51 6.48
N ILE A 113 -21.28 10.05 7.74
CA ILE A 113 -22.31 10.39 8.73
C ILE A 113 -22.32 11.90 8.97
N TYR A 114 -21.15 12.53 9.16
CA TYR A 114 -21.04 13.98 9.34
C TYR A 114 -21.56 14.77 8.13
N GLN A 115 -21.25 14.35 6.91
CA GLN A 115 -21.77 14.97 5.68
C GLN A 115 -23.29 14.90 5.62
N ASN A 116 -23.87 13.73 5.91
CA ASN A 116 -25.33 13.59 5.93
C ASN A 116 -25.99 14.48 7.01
N ILE A 117 -25.34 14.63 8.17
CA ILE A 117 -25.83 15.53 9.24
C ILE A 117 -25.76 16.99 8.78
N ASP A 118 -24.66 17.40 8.13
CA ASP A 118 -24.50 18.77 7.65
C ASP A 118 -25.51 19.11 6.54
N GLU A 119 -25.73 18.19 5.60
CA GLU A 119 -26.78 18.32 4.59
C GLU A 119 -28.16 18.50 5.23
N LEU A 120 -28.50 17.69 6.23
CA LEU A 120 -29.77 17.75 6.93
C LEU A 120 -29.95 19.05 7.72
N LYS A 121 -28.90 19.60 8.31
CA LYS A 121 -28.91 20.90 8.99
C LYS A 121 -29.30 22.05 8.05
N HIS A 122 -28.94 21.96 6.77
CA HIS A 122 -29.27 22.98 5.77
C HIS A 122 -30.68 22.84 5.15
N VAL A 123 -31.36 21.70 5.34
CA VAL A 123 -32.68 21.45 4.76
C VAL A 123 -33.76 22.42 5.25
N PRO A 124 -33.93 22.70 6.56
CA PRO A 124 -35.00 23.59 7.04
C PRO A 124 -34.88 25.01 6.46
N LEU A 125 -33.66 25.55 6.38
CA LEU A 125 -33.40 26.88 5.82
C LEU A 125 -33.74 26.95 4.32
N ARG A 126 -33.40 25.91 3.56
CA ARG A 126 -33.75 25.82 2.14
C ARG A 126 -35.26 25.68 1.95
N LEU A 127 -35.93 24.93 2.83
CA LEU A 127 -37.37 24.75 2.77
C LEU A 127 -38.11 26.08 3.00
N GLN A 128 -37.71 26.86 4.00
CA GLN A 128 -38.25 28.21 4.24
C GLN A 128 -38.06 29.12 3.01
N PHE A 129 -36.91 29.07 2.34
CA PHE A 129 -36.69 29.81 1.10
C PHE A 129 -37.63 29.38 -0.04
N TYR A 130 -37.88 28.08 -0.20
CA TYR A 130 -38.81 27.60 -1.23
C TYR A 130 -40.27 27.93 -0.91
N LEU A 131 -40.65 27.91 0.37
CA LEU A 131 -41.97 28.36 0.84
C LEU A 131 -42.20 29.84 0.53
N ASN A 132 -41.21 30.69 0.85
CA ASN A 132 -41.27 32.13 0.56
C ASN A 132 -41.38 32.44 -0.95
N LYS A 133 -40.97 31.51 -1.83
CA LYS A 133 -41.04 31.64 -3.29
C LYS A 133 -42.24 30.92 -3.91
N HIS A 134 -43.14 30.33 -3.10
CA HIS A 134 -44.27 29.50 -3.55
C HIS A 134 -43.88 28.29 -4.44
N LEU A 135 -42.63 27.82 -4.33
CA LEU A 135 -42.11 26.67 -5.10
C LEU A 135 -42.38 25.36 -4.37
N TYR A 136 -43.65 25.03 -4.19
CA TYR A 136 -44.11 23.94 -3.32
C TYR A 136 -43.66 22.54 -3.76
N ILE A 137 -43.50 22.31 -5.06
CA ILE A 137 -43.03 21.02 -5.61
C ILE A 137 -41.55 20.77 -5.25
N HIS A 138 -40.73 21.82 -5.28
CA HIS A 138 -39.32 21.69 -4.91
C HIS A 138 -39.15 21.53 -3.40
N ALA A 139 -40.01 22.20 -2.61
CA ALA A 139 -40.07 22.00 -1.17
C ALA A 139 -40.47 20.57 -0.78
N SER A 140 -41.49 19.99 -1.44
CA SER A 140 -41.93 18.62 -1.16
C SER A 140 -40.91 17.56 -1.59
N LEU A 141 -40.21 17.77 -2.71
CA LEU A 141 -39.12 16.90 -3.15
C LEU A 141 -37.92 16.95 -2.19
N LEU A 142 -37.58 18.13 -1.68
CA LEU A 142 -36.51 18.32 -0.69
C LEU A 142 -36.85 17.60 0.63
N LEU A 143 -38.10 17.72 1.09
CA LEU A 143 -38.58 17.04 2.29
C LEU A 143 -38.59 15.51 2.13
N LEU A 144 -38.93 15.03 0.93
CA LEU A 144 -38.89 13.59 0.62
C LEU A 144 -37.46 13.04 0.69
N LYS A 145 -36.49 13.74 0.08
CA LYS A 145 -35.07 13.38 0.16
C LYS A 145 -34.56 13.39 1.61
N ALA A 146 -34.94 14.39 2.39
CA ALA A 146 -34.60 14.44 3.82
C ALA A 146 -35.19 13.26 4.61
N LYS A 147 -36.37 12.76 4.20
CA LYS A 147 -37.02 11.59 4.80
C LYS A 147 -36.30 10.27 4.47
N GLU A 148 -35.61 10.16 3.34
CA GLU A 148 -34.84 8.96 2.98
C GLU A 148 -33.65 8.71 3.93
N HIS A 149 -33.12 9.76 4.57
CA HIS A 149 -32.05 9.67 5.57
C HIS A 149 -32.53 9.21 6.98
N GLN A 150 -33.60 8.41 7.03
CA GLN A 150 -34.30 7.99 8.25
C GLN A 150 -33.44 7.19 9.25
N GLU A 151 -32.31 6.64 8.82
CA GLU A 151 -31.39 5.88 9.66
C GLU A 151 -30.61 6.75 10.65
N LEU A 152 -30.41 8.04 10.32
CA LEU A 152 -29.72 9.01 11.19
C LEU A 152 -30.61 9.57 12.30
N ARG A 153 -31.93 9.30 12.22
CA ARG A 153 -33.00 9.79 13.09
C ARG A 153 -32.98 9.19 14.49
N LEU A 154 -32.21 8.12 14.70
CA LEU A 154 -32.02 7.45 16.00
C LEU A 154 -31.04 8.20 16.91
N ILE A 155 -30.32 9.19 16.38
CA ILE A 155 -29.40 10.01 17.16
C ILE A 155 -30.21 11.12 17.84
N ASN A 156 -30.31 11.06 19.18
CA ASN A 156 -31.07 12.04 19.98
C ASN A 156 -30.71 13.51 19.69
N ALA A 157 -29.47 13.79 19.29
CA ALA A 157 -29.00 15.14 18.92
C ALA A 157 -29.66 15.70 17.65
N LEU A 158 -30.32 14.86 16.85
CA LEU A 158 -31.04 15.26 15.63
C LEU A 158 -32.56 15.42 15.85
N SER A 159 -33.04 15.15 17.08
CA SER A 159 -34.45 15.26 17.45
C SER A 159 -35.01 16.67 17.20
N ASP A 160 -34.24 17.72 17.50
CA ASP A 160 -34.69 19.11 17.34
C ASP A 160 -34.89 19.47 15.86
N ILE A 161 -33.97 19.05 14.98
CA ILE A 161 -34.10 19.24 13.53
C ILE A 161 -35.28 18.42 12.99
N ASP A 162 -35.54 17.23 13.54
CA ASP A 162 -36.70 16.43 13.15
C ASP A 162 -38.03 17.08 13.58
N THR A 163 -38.09 17.68 14.77
CA THR A 163 -39.26 18.48 15.17
C THR A 163 -39.45 19.68 14.25
N GLN A 164 -38.38 20.40 13.94
CA GLN A 164 -38.45 21.55 13.03
C GLN A 164 -38.89 21.15 11.61
N LEU A 165 -38.43 20.02 11.08
CA LEU A 165 -38.87 19.51 9.77
C LEU A 165 -40.34 19.05 9.79
N LYS A 166 -40.82 18.49 10.91
CA LYS A 166 -42.24 18.15 11.08
C LYS A 166 -43.10 19.40 11.12
N ASP A 167 -42.67 20.43 11.84
CA ASP A 167 -43.39 21.70 11.94
C ASP A 167 -43.46 22.42 10.59
N GLU A 168 -42.33 22.49 9.88
CA GLU A 168 -42.26 23.06 8.53
C GLU A 168 -43.07 22.27 7.51
N ARG A 169 -43.14 20.93 7.64
CA ARG A 169 -44.05 20.11 6.82
C ARG A 169 -45.51 20.48 7.06
N VAL A 170 -45.92 20.62 8.32
CA VAL A 170 -47.29 21.01 8.67
C VAL A 170 -47.59 22.42 8.15
N SER A 171 -46.62 23.33 8.21
CA SER A 171 -46.72 24.67 7.62
C SER A 171 -46.93 24.61 6.09
N LEU A 172 -46.15 23.80 5.37
CA LEU A 172 -46.32 23.57 3.93
C LEU A 172 -47.72 23.00 3.60
N GLU A 173 -48.17 22.00 4.35
CA GLU A 173 -49.50 21.39 4.18
C GLU A 173 -50.61 22.42 4.42
N HIS A 174 -50.45 23.29 5.41
CA HIS A 174 -51.40 24.35 5.72
C HIS A 174 -51.44 25.44 4.64
N GLN A 175 -50.28 25.92 4.20
CA GLN A 175 -50.16 26.92 3.13
C GLN A 175 -50.68 26.41 1.78
N LEU A 176 -50.36 25.16 1.42
CA LEU A 176 -50.87 24.56 0.19
C LEU A 176 -52.38 24.36 0.27
N ARG A 177 -52.91 23.98 1.44
CA ARG A 177 -54.36 23.88 1.66
C ARG A 177 -55.04 25.24 1.53
N SER A 178 -54.51 26.30 2.17
CA SER A 178 -55.10 27.64 2.06
C SER A 178 -55.01 28.20 0.64
N GLU A 179 -53.90 27.99 -0.06
CA GLU A 179 -53.75 28.41 -1.46
C GLU A 179 -54.70 27.67 -2.40
N LEU A 180 -54.88 26.36 -2.22
CA LEU A 180 -55.87 25.61 -2.98
C LEU A 180 -57.29 26.09 -2.68
N ILE A 181 -57.61 26.40 -1.42
CA ILE A 181 -58.92 26.97 -1.06
C ILE A 181 -59.11 28.35 -1.71
N ASN A 182 -58.09 29.20 -1.69
CA ASN A 182 -58.15 30.53 -2.31
C ASN A 182 -58.26 30.45 -3.84
N GLN A 183 -57.53 29.53 -4.48
CA GLN A 183 -57.56 29.38 -5.94
C GLN A 183 -58.82 28.67 -6.45
N LEU A 184 -59.40 27.76 -5.67
CA LEU A 184 -60.53 26.93 -6.08
C LEU A 184 -61.89 27.50 -5.62
N PHE A 185 -61.93 28.24 -4.52
CA PHE A 185 -63.15 28.87 -4.01
C PHE A 185 -63.10 30.40 -4.09
N GLU A 186 -62.02 31.05 -3.65
CA GLU A 186 -62.01 32.52 -3.53
C GLU A 186 -61.84 33.25 -4.86
N LYS A 187 -60.94 32.80 -5.75
CA LYS A 187 -60.78 33.37 -7.10
C LYS A 187 -62.02 33.17 -7.97
N PRO A 188 -62.63 31.97 -8.05
CA PRO A 188 -63.84 31.77 -8.84
C PRO A 188 -65.06 32.47 -8.24
N CYS A 189 -65.20 32.51 -6.91
CA CYS A 189 -66.27 33.29 -6.28
C CYS A 189 -66.09 34.80 -6.51
N ARG A 190 -64.86 35.32 -6.51
CA ARG A 190 -64.57 36.72 -6.85
C ARG A 190 -64.86 37.02 -8.32
N ASP A 191 -64.54 36.12 -9.24
CA ASP A 191 -64.87 36.29 -10.66
C ASP A 191 -66.39 36.26 -10.90
N ILE A 192 -67.14 35.38 -10.23
CA ILE A 192 -68.60 35.30 -10.36
C ILE A 192 -69.30 36.48 -9.66
N LEU A 193 -68.80 36.97 -8.52
CA LEU A 193 -69.34 38.13 -7.80
C LEU A 193 -68.95 39.47 -8.48
N GLY A 194 -67.75 39.57 -9.06
CA GLY A 194 -67.30 40.73 -9.84
C GLY A 194 -68.06 40.88 -11.16
N ASN A 195 -68.41 39.77 -11.81
CA ASN A 195 -69.15 39.79 -13.08
C ASN A 195 -70.65 40.13 -12.92
N LYS A 196 -71.21 40.01 -11.71
CA LYS A 196 -72.59 40.47 -11.42
C LYS A 196 -72.72 42.00 -11.31
N ASN A 197 -71.63 42.72 -11.04
CA ASN A 197 -71.65 44.19 -10.95
C ASN A 197 -71.54 44.88 -12.32
N VAL A 198 -71.05 44.18 -13.35
CA VAL A 198 -70.90 44.73 -14.71
C VAL A 198 -72.20 44.60 -15.52
N SER A 199 -73.03 43.59 -15.26
CA SER A 199 -74.31 43.40 -15.95
C SER A 199 -75.43 44.36 -15.49
N SER A 200 -75.20 45.15 -14.44
CA SER A 200 -76.18 46.10 -13.90
C SER A 200 -76.01 47.55 -14.39
N SER A 201 -74.93 47.87 -15.13
CA SER A 201 -74.53 49.27 -15.43
C SER A 201 -74.62 49.68 -16.91
N THR A 202 -75.09 48.84 -17.82
CA THR A 202 -75.09 49.14 -19.27
C THR A 202 -76.30 49.90 -19.81
N ASN A 203 -77.28 50.28 -18.99
CA ASN A 203 -78.53 50.92 -19.48
C ASN A 203 -78.72 52.41 -19.15
N SER A 204 -77.70 53.13 -18.69
CA SER A 204 -77.84 54.58 -18.45
C SER A 204 -76.56 55.35 -18.76
N THR A 205 -76.44 55.78 -20.02
CA THR A 205 -76.01 57.13 -20.47
C THR A 205 -75.37 57.04 -21.86
N LEU A 206 -76.24 56.87 -22.87
CA LEU A 206 -76.11 57.66 -24.10
C LEU A 206 -76.24 59.13 -23.67
N LEU A 207 -75.19 59.93 -23.85
CA LEU A 207 -75.21 61.34 -24.28
C LEU A 207 -73.85 62.01 -24.00
N THR A 208 -73.40 62.80 -24.97
CA THR A 208 -72.28 63.77 -24.98
C THR A 208 -70.85 63.23 -25.14
N ASN A 209 -70.57 62.79 -26.36
CA ASN A 209 -69.29 63.06 -27.02
C ASN A 209 -69.29 64.53 -27.47
N LYS A 210 -68.36 65.35 -26.96
CA LYS A 210 -67.72 66.45 -27.70
C LYS A 210 -66.72 67.22 -26.83
N ASN A 211 -65.48 67.21 -27.32
CA ASN A 211 -64.63 68.38 -27.49
C ASN A 211 -63.87 68.99 -26.28
N ASP A 212 -62.55 68.84 -26.42
CA ASP A 212 -61.59 69.94 -26.52
C ASP A 212 -60.84 70.42 -25.26
N HIS A 213 -59.54 70.58 -25.50
CA HIS A 213 -58.56 71.44 -24.84
C HIS A 213 -58.04 70.97 -23.46
N ASN A 214 -56.84 70.38 -23.40
CA ASN A 214 -55.55 71.09 -23.37
C ASN A 214 -55.43 72.03 -22.17
N TYR A 215 -54.78 71.62 -21.08
CA TYR A 215 -53.92 72.39 -20.15
C TYR A 215 -53.30 71.35 -19.18
N LEU A 216 -52.01 71.04 -19.26
CA LEU A 216 -50.92 71.66 -18.50
C LEU A 216 -51.09 71.63 -16.96
N SER A 217 -49.96 71.32 -16.30
CA SER A 217 -49.66 71.41 -14.86
C SER A 217 -49.92 70.12 -14.08
N ARG A 218 -48.90 69.31 -13.73
CA ARG A 218 -47.81 69.63 -12.79
C ARG A 218 -48.37 70.09 -11.44
N ILE A 219 -48.49 69.15 -10.51
CA ILE A 219 -48.01 69.14 -9.12
C ILE A 219 -47.96 67.67 -8.71
#